data_AF-A0A7V3SP56-F1
#
_entry.id   AF-A0A7V3SP56-F1
#
_cell.length_a   1.000
_cell.length_b   1.000
_cell.length_c   1.000
_cell.angle_alpha   90.00
_cell.angle_beta   90.00
_cell.angle_gamma   90.00
#
_symmetry.space_group_name_H-M   'P 1'
#
loop_
_entity.id
_entity.type
_entity.pdbx_description
1 polymer ?
#
loop_
_entity_poly.entity_id
_entity_poly.type
_entity_poly.pdbx_seq_one_letter_code
_entity_poly.pdbx_strand_id
1 'polypeptide(L)' 'MPKSSSRFVCQQCGHDSPKWMGRCPECGAWDSLVEEIVAPPPKRAAARQAPAGTAQPVRL' A
#
# COMPACT_ATOMS: atom_id res chain seq x y z
N MET A 1 -14.12 -8.13 -10.03
CA MET A 1 -13.35 -8.28 -8.77
C MET A 1 -11.96 -7.69 -8.96
N PRO A 2 -11.40 -6.89 -8.05
CA PRO A 2 -10.01 -6.46 -8.14
C PRO A 2 -9.11 -7.70 -8.04
N LYS A 3 -8.29 -7.94 -9.06
CA LYS A 3 -7.30 -9.00 -9.09
C LYS A 3 -6.23 -8.64 -8.05
N SER A 4 -6.22 -9.32 -6.90
CA SER A 4 -5.13 -9.21 -5.95
C SER A 4 -3.86 -9.72 -6.63
N SER A 5 -2.88 -8.83 -6.82
CA SER A 5 -1.54 -9.20 -7.26
C SER A 5 -0.68 -9.37 -6.01
N SER A 6 -0.05 -10.52 -5.86
CA SER A 6 1.03 -10.72 -4.88
C SER A 6 2.38 -10.35 -5.50
N ARG A 7 3.26 -9.78 -4.69
CA ARG A 7 4.66 -9.49 -5.03
C ARG A 7 5.56 -10.03 -3.93
N PHE A 8 6.78 -10.45 -4.27
CA PHE A 8 7.75 -10.93 -3.30
C PHE A 8 8.82 -9.88 -3.07
N VAL A 9 8.93 -9.35 -1.85
CA VAL A 9 9.90 -8.30 -1.49
C VAL A 9 11.02 -8.91 -0.65
N CYS A 10 12.27 -8.60 -1.00
CA CYS A 10 13.43 -9.03 -0.25
C CYS A 10 13.63 -8.17 1.01
N GLN A 11 13.61 -8.76 2.20
CA GLN A 11 13.81 -8.08 3.47
C GLN A 11 15.27 -7.67 3.74
N GLN A 12 16.22 -8.11 2.91
CA GLN A 12 17.64 -7.76 3.04
C GLN A 12 18.03 -6.53 2.21
N CYS A 13 17.56 -6.44 0.95
CA CYS A 13 17.90 -5.32 0.07
C CYS A 13 16.70 -4.48 -0.39
N GLY A 14 15.47 -4.94 -0.17
CA GLY A 14 14.25 -4.26 -0.62
C GLY A 14 13.82 -4.59 -2.06
N HIS A 15 14.53 -5.46 -2.77
CA HIS A 15 14.20 -5.85 -4.15
C HIS A 15 12.85 -6.56 -4.23
N ASP A 16 11.96 -6.13 -5.13
CA ASP A 16 10.68 -6.81 -5.40
C ASP A 16 10.75 -7.70 -6.65
N SER A 17 10.08 -8.85 -6.60
CA SER A 17 10.02 -9.84 -7.66
C SER A 17 8.60 -10.40 -7.81
N PRO A 18 8.13 -10.65 -9.04
CA PRO A 18 6.78 -11.15 -9.31
C PRO A 18 6.61 -12.65 -9.02
N LYS A 19 7.69 -13.36 -8.70
CA LYS A 19 7.69 -14.81 -8.44
C LYS A 19 8.68 -15.15 -7.33
N TRP A 20 8.33 -16.11 -6.48
CA TRP A 20 9.26 -16.68 -5.51
C TRP A 20 10.39 -17.41 -6.24
N MET A 21 11.65 -17.10 -5.88
CA MET A 21 12.86 -17.76 -6.39
C MET A 21 13.74 -18.40 -5.30
N GLY A 22 13.41 -18.23 -4.00
CA GLY A 22 14.15 -18.80 -2.86
C GLY A 22 15.41 -18.01 -2.52
N ARG A 23 16.09 -17.51 -3.56
CA ARG A 23 17.24 -16.62 -3.47
C ARG A 23 16.95 -15.28 -4.15
N CYS A 24 17.31 -14.19 -3.49
CA CYS A 24 17.24 -12.85 -4.09
C CYS A 24 18.28 -12.72 -5.22
N PRO A 25 17.91 -12.28 -6.43
CA PRO A 25 18.84 -12.10 -7.54
C PRO A 25 19.76 -10.88 -7.36
N GLU A 26 19.39 -9.95 -6.48
CA GLU A 26 20.11 -8.69 -6.29
C GLU A 26 21.19 -8.81 -5.21
N CYS A 27 20.82 -9.26 -4.00
CA CYS A 27 21.76 -9.41 -2.88
C CYS A 27 22.24 -10.85 -2.66
N GLY A 28 21.64 -11.83 -3.33
CA GLY A 28 22.01 -13.24 -3.18
C GLY A 28 21.54 -13.91 -1.90
N ALA A 29 20.79 -13.21 -1.04
CA ALA A 29 20.26 -13.75 0.22
C ALA A 29 19.21 -14.84 -0.02
N TRP A 30 19.24 -15.88 0.82
CA TRP A 30 18.26 -16.95 0.87
C TRP A 30 17.22 -16.66 1.94
N ASP A 31 15.99 -17.18 1.78
CA ASP A 31 14.89 -17.06 2.76
C ASP A 31 14.53 -15.62 3.17
N SER A 32 14.91 -14.64 2.35
CA SER A 32 14.66 -13.22 2.61
C SER A 32 13.51 -12.65 1.77
N LEU A 33 12.98 -13.41 0.81
CA LEU A 33 11.85 -13.00 -0.04
C LEU A 33 10.52 -13.23 0.68
N VAL A 34 9.78 -12.16 0.97
CA VAL A 34 8.48 -12.19 1.68
C VAL A 34 7.36 -11.79 0.73
N GLU A 35 6.26 -12.54 0.73
CA GLU A 35 5.07 -12.22 -0.08
C GLU A 35 4.30 -11.04 0.54
N GLU A 36 4.12 -9.99 -0.25
CA GLU A 36 3.26 -8.86 0.06
C GLU A 36 2.05 -8.86 -0.87
N ILE A 37 0.86 -8.99 -0.28
CA ILE A 37 -0.41 -8.88 -1.01
C ILE A 37 -0.66 -7.40 -1.23
N VAL A 38 -0.59 -6.95 -2.48
CA VAL A 38 -1.01 -5.60 -2.84
C VAL A 38 -2.54 -5.60 -2.83
N ALA A 39 -3.11 -5.48 -1.64
CA ALA A 39 -4.52 -5.16 -1.50
C ALA A 39 -4.72 -3.78 -2.14
N PRO A 40 -5.74 -3.61 -3.01
CA PRO A 40 -6.07 -2.28 -3.50
C PRO A 40 -6.24 -1.38 -2.26
N PRO A 41 -5.64 -0.17 -2.25
CA PRO A 41 -5.76 0.71 -1.09
C PRO A 41 -7.25 0.82 -0.77
N PRO A 42 -7.64 0.74 0.52
CA PRO A 42 -9.05 0.87 0.87
C PRO A 42 -9.50 2.16 0.22
N LYS A 43 -10.44 2.04 -0.73
CA LYS A 43 -10.98 3.20 -1.44
C LYS A 43 -11.44 4.08 -0.30
N ARG A 44 -10.73 5.16 -0.02
CA ARG A 44 -11.14 6.11 1.01
C ARG A 44 -12.53 6.48 0.56
N ALA A 45 -13.54 5.91 1.23
CA ALA A 45 -14.90 6.39 1.12
C ALA A 45 -14.72 7.86 1.37
N ALA A 46 -14.93 8.66 0.32
CA ALA A 46 -14.78 10.10 0.37
C ALA A 46 -15.61 10.51 1.58
N ALA A 47 -14.90 10.76 2.68
CA ALA A 47 -15.51 11.20 3.89
C ALA A 47 -16.16 12.50 3.44
N ARG A 48 -17.50 12.46 3.38
CA ARG A 48 -18.33 13.65 3.32
C ARG A 48 -17.80 14.52 4.44
N GLN A 49 -16.91 15.43 4.07
CA GLN A 49 -16.50 16.53 4.91
C GLN A 49 -17.78 17.31 5.07
N ALA A 50 -18.48 17.04 6.18
CA ALA A 50 -19.55 17.90 6.65
C ALA A 50 -18.95 19.31 6.76
N PRO A 51 -19.60 20.35 6.23
CA PRO A 51 -19.15 21.69 6.52
C PRO A 51 -19.40 21.93 8.01
N ALA A 52 -18.31 21.90 8.79
CA ALA A 52 -18.32 22.41 10.14
C ALA A 52 -18.69 23.89 10.06
N GLY A 53 -19.79 24.25 10.73
CA GLY A 53 -20.33 25.59 10.70
C GLY A 53 -19.33 26.62 11.21
N THR A 54 -19.42 27.81 10.64
CA THR A 54 -19.14 29.04 11.38
C THR A 54 -20.19 30.05 10.94
N ALA A 55 -21.28 30.12 11.70
CA ALA A 55 -22.01 31.37 11.87
C ALA A 55 -20.95 32.41 12.33
N GLN A 56 -20.87 33.63 11.80
CA GLN A 56 -21.93 34.62 11.80
C GLN A 56 -21.63 35.73 10.78
N PRO A 57 -22.62 36.38 10.14
CA PRO A 57 -22.45 37.74 9.64
C PRO A 57 -22.81 38.73 10.75
N VAL A 58 -21.80 39.50 11.19
CA VAL A 58 -22.01 40.72 11.97
C VAL A 58 -22.86 41.68 11.13
N ARG A 59 -24.05 42.04 11.62
CA ARG A 59 -24.85 43.13 11.05
C ARG A 59 -24.52 44.41 11.81
N LEU A 60 -24.09 45.42 11.05
CA LEU A 60 -23.94 46.83 11.43
C LEU A 60 -25.31 47.51 11.36
#